data_AF-C5DP87-F1
#
_entry.id   AF-C5DP87-F1
#
_cell.length_a   1.000
_cell.length_b   1.000
_cell.length_c   1.000
_cell.angle_alpha   90.00
_cell.angle_beta   90.00
_cell.angle_gamma   90.00
#
_symmetry.space_group_name_H-M   'P 1'
#
loop_
_entity.id
_entity.type
_entity.pdbx_description
1 polymer ?
#
loop_
_entity_poly.entity_id
_entity_poly.type
_entity_poly.pdbx_seq_one_letter_code
_entity_poly.pdbx_strand_id
1 'polypeptide(L)'
;MSSNVSQLHANDAVKGLLAKMLPGAVQSAENSAQKTKQKQKGSKAQLIDRNLKRRVQLQELDVEKLKKKQSRIRRRDLQKQRRGQEEIKQLAELEVLERHRKEGKLTKKETKHLNRLVNVNAERAKSWELDEDEKEDLLELQKYILEKTTSANRVAKSQKRRQKKKTFNDNKKGVSASMARRYPGLTPGLAPVDMSDEEESSEEEEEVEMKE
;
A
#
# COMPACT_ATOMS: atom_id res chain seq x y z
N MET A 1 61.06 15.44 13.25
CA MET A 1 61.31 14.97 11.86
C MET A 1 62.43 15.74 11.12
N SER A 2 63.26 16.58 11.78
CA SER A 2 64.33 17.35 11.10
C SER A 2 65.64 16.58 10.88
N SER A 3 65.85 15.45 11.57
CA SER A 3 67.08 14.65 11.51
C SER A 3 67.38 14.10 10.12
N ASN A 4 66.35 13.59 9.41
CA ASN A 4 66.51 13.00 8.08
C ASN A 4 66.94 14.04 7.03
N VAL A 5 66.41 15.26 7.10
CA VAL A 5 66.76 16.33 6.16
C VAL A 5 68.20 16.80 6.39
N SER A 6 68.61 16.95 7.65
CA SER A 6 69.98 17.31 8.00
C SER A 6 70.98 16.22 7.59
N GLN A 7 70.63 14.94 7.76
CA GLN A 7 71.49 13.81 7.38
C GLN A 7 71.63 13.69 5.86
N LEU A 8 70.56 13.96 5.09
CA LEU A 8 70.62 14.03 3.63
C LEU A 8 71.53 15.17 3.15
N HIS A 9 71.40 16.37 3.74
CA HIS A 9 72.28 17.49 3.40
C HIS A 9 73.75 17.23 3.76
N ALA A 10 74.02 16.58 4.90
CA ALA A 10 75.37 16.20 5.29
C ALA A 10 75.96 15.15 4.32
N ASN A 11 75.18 14.14 3.94
CA ASN A 11 75.62 13.13 2.98
C ASN A 11 75.90 13.72 1.59
N ASP A 12 75.07 14.66 1.12
CA ASP A 12 75.29 15.35 -0.15
C ASP A 12 76.54 16.23 -0.11
N ALA A 13 76.81 16.90 1.02
CA ALA A 13 78.03 17.68 1.21
C ALA A 13 79.29 16.79 1.18
N VAL A 14 79.26 15.64 1.88
CA VAL A 14 80.37 14.67 1.88
C VAL A 14 80.59 14.09 0.47
N LYS A 15 79.51 13.71 -0.24
CA LYS A 15 79.61 13.25 -1.64
C LYS A 15 80.21 14.32 -2.56
N GLY A 16 79.86 15.59 -2.35
CA GLY A 16 80.43 16.71 -3.09
C GLY A 16 81.92 16.95 -2.80
N LEU A 17 82.37 16.67 -1.58
CA LEU A 17 83.77 16.79 -1.17
C LEU A 17 84.61 15.61 -1.69
N LEU A 18 84.10 14.39 -1.58
CA LEU A 18 84.72 13.18 -2.14
C LEU A 18 84.88 13.26 -3.67
N ALA A 19 83.88 13.80 -4.38
CA ALA A 19 83.95 14.01 -5.82
C ALA A 19 85.02 15.05 -6.24
N LYS A 20 85.44 15.93 -5.33
CA LYS A 20 86.51 16.92 -5.58
C LYS A 20 87.90 16.37 -5.25
N MET A 21 88.01 15.43 -4.31
CA MET A 21 89.30 14.89 -3.86
C MET A 21 89.77 13.66 -4.64
N LEU A 22 88.85 12.93 -5.29
CA LEU A 22 89.18 11.72 -6.04
C LEU A 22 88.91 11.93 -7.54
N PRO A 23 89.95 12.04 -8.40
CA PRO A 23 89.76 12.02 -9.84
C PRO A 23 89.15 10.67 -10.25
N GLY A 24 87.99 10.70 -10.91
CA GLY A 24 87.24 9.51 -11.34
C GLY A 24 86.01 9.16 -10.48
N ALA A 25 85.76 9.87 -9.37
CA ALA A 25 84.50 9.76 -8.62
C ALA A 25 83.35 10.51 -9.33
N VAL A 26 83.04 10.09 -10.56
CA VAL A 26 81.91 10.62 -11.32
C VAL A 26 80.63 10.07 -10.68
N GLN A 27 79.83 10.96 -10.11
CA GLN A 27 78.53 10.64 -9.54
C GLN A 27 77.71 9.80 -10.52
N SER A 28 77.27 8.61 -10.08
CA SER A 28 76.38 7.73 -10.86
C SER A 28 75.27 8.57 -11.50
N ALA A 29 75.13 8.41 -12.82
CA ALA A 29 74.29 9.20 -13.71
C ALA A 29 72.77 9.08 -13.47
N GLU A 30 72.33 8.58 -12.32
CA GLU A 30 70.93 8.31 -11.98
C GLU A 30 70.12 9.60 -11.71
N ASN A 31 70.78 10.74 -11.48
CA ASN A 31 70.11 12.02 -11.24
C ASN A 31 70.02 12.94 -12.48
N SER A 32 70.41 12.47 -13.66
CA SER A 32 70.27 13.25 -14.90
C SER A 32 68.80 13.49 -15.29
N ALA A 33 67.89 12.59 -14.90
CA ALA A 33 66.45 12.71 -15.15
C ALA A 33 65.76 13.80 -14.31
N GLN A 34 66.33 14.23 -13.18
CA GLN A 34 65.77 15.32 -12.37
C GLN A 34 66.29 16.72 -12.79
N LYS A 35 67.37 16.79 -13.57
CA LYS A 35 67.92 18.08 -14.07
C LYS A 35 67.04 18.73 -15.14
N THR A 36 66.17 17.97 -15.82
CA THR A 36 65.22 18.53 -16.80
C THR A 36 64.09 19.35 -16.15
N LYS A 37 63.80 19.13 -14.86
CA LYS A 37 62.82 19.94 -14.10
C LYS A 37 63.40 21.24 -13.51
N GLN A 38 64.72 21.45 -13.58
CA GLN A 38 65.40 22.65 -13.05
C GLN A 38 65.58 23.78 -14.08
N LYS A 39 64.93 23.73 -15.25
CA LYS A 39 64.90 24.87 -16.19
C LYS A 39 63.99 26.03 -15.76
N GLN A 40 63.63 26.14 -14.49
CA GLN A 40 63.15 27.40 -13.92
C GLN A 40 64.33 28.25 -13.44
N LYS A 41 65.27 28.54 -14.35
CA LYS A 41 66.34 29.51 -14.12
C LYS A 41 65.80 30.92 -14.34
N GLY A 42 64.87 31.34 -13.48
CA GLY A 42 64.67 32.75 -13.24
C GLY A 42 65.55 33.18 -12.08
N SER A 43 66.02 34.44 -12.07
CA SER A 43 66.58 35.04 -10.85
C SER A 43 65.62 34.79 -9.68
N LYS A 44 66.12 34.68 -8.44
CA LYS A 44 65.25 34.50 -7.24
C LYS A 44 64.10 35.52 -7.23
N ALA A 45 64.36 36.75 -7.69
CA ALA A 45 63.35 37.78 -7.89
C ALA A 45 62.24 37.40 -8.88
N GLN A 46 62.57 36.81 -10.03
CA GLN A 46 61.59 36.34 -11.03
C GLN A 46 60.76 35.16 -10.51
N LEU A 47 61.35 34.31 -9.67
CA LEU A 47 60.64 33.19 -9.05
C LEU A 47 59.66 33.68 -7.97
N ILE A 48 60.05 34.70 -7.21
CA ILE A 48 59.17 35.42 -6.28
C ILE A 48 58.01 36.08 -7.04
N ASP A 49 58.28 36.84 -8.11
CA ASP A 49 57.24 37.48 -8.93
C ASP A 49 56.25 36.46 -9.50
N ARG A 50 56.74 35.34 -10.04
CA ARG A 50 55.87 34.24 -10.53
C ARG A 50 55.00 33.64 -9.44
N ASN A 51 55.57 33.39 -8.26
CA ASN A 51 54.81 32.85 -7.13
C ASN A 51 53.79 33.85 -6.59
N LEU A 52 54.11 35.15 -6.59
CA LEU A 52 53.18 36.20 -6.19
C LEU A 52 52.00 36.29 -7.16
N LYS A 53 52.26 36.28 -8.47
CA LYS A 53 51.21 36.25 -9.52
C LYS A 53 50.31 35.02 -9.38
N ARG A 54 50.89 33.83 -9.17
CA ARG A 54 50.11 32.60 -8.92
C ARG A 54 49.28 32.69 -7.64
N ARG A 55 49.82 33.28 -6.57
CA ARG A 55 49.09 33.47 -5.31
C ARG A 55 47.88 34.37 -5.51
N VAL A 56 48.03 35.48 -6.22
CA VAL A 56 46.91 36.38 -6.55
C VAL A 56 45.84 35.65 -7.34
N GLN A 57 46.21 34.90 -8.39
CA GLN A 57 45.26 34.11 -9.18
C GLN A 57 44.53 33.05 -8.34
N LEU A 58 45.23 32.35 -7.44
CA LEU A 58 44.61 31.37 -6.53
C LEU A 58 43.62 32.04 -5.56
N GLN A 59 43.99 33.20 -5.02
CA GLN A 59 43.11 33.98 -4.15
C GLN A 59 41.84 34.44 -4.89
N GLU A 60 41.96 34.90 -6.14
CA GLU A 60 40.81 35.28 -6.97
C GLU A 60 39.87 34.08 -7.22
N LEU A 61 40.41 32.92 -7.59
CA LEU A 61 39.63 31.69 -7.80
C LEU A 61 38.88 31.27 -6.53
N ASP A 62 39.50 31.40 -5.37
CA ASP A 62 38.86 31.06 -4.09
C ASP A 62 37.76 32.06 -3.73
N VAL A 63 37.97 33.36 -3.99
CA VAL A 63 36.92 34.39 -3.83
C VAL A 63 35.72 34.08 -4.74
N GLU A 64 35.93 33.68 -5.98
CA GLU A 64 34.82 33.29 -6.87
C GLU A 64 34.07 32.05 -6.37
N LYS A 65 34.79 31.02 -5.91
CA LYS A 65 34.17 29.81 -5.35
C LYS A 65 33.35 30.15 -4.09
N LEU A 66 33.88 31.00 -3.22
CA LEU A 66 33.18 31.49 -2.03
C LEU A 66 31.93 32.29 -2.41
N LYS A 67 32.02 33.21 -3.36
CA LYS A 67 30.86 33.97 -3.89
C LYS A 67 29.80 33.04 -4.48
N LYS A 68 30.18 32.03 -5.27
CA LYS A 68 29.26 31.02 -5.83
C LYS A 68 28.58 30.21 -4.72
N LYS A 69 29.32 29.79 -3.69
CA LYS A 69 28.76 29.08 -2.53
C LYS A 69 27.77 29.96 -1.76
N GLN A 70 28.13 31.21 -1.49
CA GLN A 70 27.27 32.17 -0.79
C GLN A 70 26.00 32.49 -1.58
N SER A 71 26.09 32.65 -2.91
CA SER A 71 24.93 32.83 -3.79
C SER A 71 23.98 31.63 -3.75
N ARG A 72 24.53 30.39 -3.79
CA ARG A 72 23.71 29.17 -3.66
C ARG A 72 22.99 29.09 -2.32
N ILE A 73 23.67 29.45 -1.22
CA ILE A 73 23.06 29.51 0.12
C ILE A 73 21.92 30.54 0.12
N ARG A 74 22.20 31.78 -0.31
CA ARG A 74 21.18 32.84 -0.39
C ARG A 74 19.97 32.44 -1.24
N ARG A 75 20.17 31.75 -2.37
CA ARG A 75 19.08 31.26 -3.22
C ARG A 75 18.24 30.20 -2.51
N ARG A 76 18.87 29.29 -1.77
CA ARG A 76 18.16 28.28 -0.96
C ARG A 76 17.35 28.94 0.15
N ASP A 77 17.91 29.93 0.83
CA ASP A 77 17.22 30.63 1.92
C ASP A 77 16.01 31.41 1.40
N LEU A 78 16.18 32.10 0.27
CA LEU A 78 15.07 32.80 -0.39
C LEU A 78 13.98 31.82 -0.85
N GLN A 79 14.35 30.65 -1.37
CA GLN A 79 13.39 29.62 -1.75
C GLN A 79 12.64 29.05 -0.52
N LYS A 80 13.32 28.84 0.60
CA LYS A 80 12.68 28.42 1.86
C LYS A 80 11.69 29.48 2.36
N GLN A 81 12.08 30.76 2.33
CA GLN A 81 11.20 31.86 2.71
C GLN A 81 9.96 31.93 1.81
N ARG A 82 10.12 31.76 0.50
CA ARG A 82 8.98 31.71 -0.44
C ARG A 82 8.03 30.57 -0.13
N ARG A 83 8.54 29.35 0.11
CA ARG A 83 7.71 28.20 0.50
C ARG A 83 6.96 28.46 1.79
N GLY A 84 7.63 29.00 2.82
CA GLY A 84 6.97 29.36 4.07
C GLY A 84 5.87 30.42 3.88
N GLN A 85 6.09 31.42 3.02
CA GLN A 85 5.05 32.41 2.68
C GLN A 85 3.88 31.78 1.90
N GLU A 86 4.16 30.84 1.00
CA GLU A 86 3.13 30.09 0.27
C GLU A 86 2.29 29.22 1.21
N GLU A 87 2.92 28.54 2.18
CA GLU A 87 2.23 27.75 3.21
C GLU A 87 1.32 28.63 4.07
N ILE A 88 1.80 29.79 4.54
CA ILE A 88 0.98 30.73 5.31
C ILE A 88 -0.21 31.24 4.49
N LYS A 89 -0.01 31.54 3.20
CA LYS A 89 -1.09 31.95 2.29
C LYS A 89 -2.12 30.85 2.10
N GLN A 90 -1.69 29.61 1.90
CA GLN A 90 -2.60 28.47 1.76
C GLN A 90 -3.42 28.23 3.02
N LEU A 91 -2.80 28.35 4.20
CA LEU A 91 -3.51 28.24 5.47
C LEU A 91 -4.56 29.35 5.65
N ALA A 92 -4.20 30.59 5.30
CA ALA A 92 -5.14 31.71 5.33
C ALA A 92 -6.30 31.52 4.34
N GLU A 93 -6.02 31.05 3.12
CA GLU A 93 -7.04 30.72 2.11
C GLU A 93 -7.98 29.60 2.60
N LEU A 94 -7.44 28.57 3.27
CA LEU A 94 -8.22 27.50 3.87
C LEU A 94 -9.15 28.04 4.95
N GLU A 95 -8.66 28.88 5.86
CA GLU A 95 -9.47 29.45 6.93
C GLU A 95 -10.62 30.30 6.37
N VAL A 96 -10.35 31.11 5.34
CA VAL A 96 -11.39 31.89 4.64
C VAL A 96 -12.41 30.97 3.96
N LEU A 97 -11.95 29.94 3.26
CA LEU A 97 -12.83 28.94 2.63
C LEU A 97 -13.73 28.24 3.65
N GLU A 98 -13.20 27.86 4.81
CA GLU A 98 -13.99 27.24 5.88
C GLU A 98 -15.06 28.18 6.42
N ARG A 99 -14.72 29.46 6.62
CA ARG A 99 -15.68 30.48 7.06
C ARG A 99 -16.77 30.67 6.01
N HIS A 100 -16.41 30.88 4.75
CA HIS A 100 -17.38 31.03 3.65
C HIS A 100 -18.27 29.79 3.48
N ARG A 101 -17.72 28.59 3.69
CA ARG A 101 -18.50 27.34 3.67
C ARG A 101 -19.50 27.28 4.81
N LYS A 102 -19.09 27.62 6.04
CA LYS A 102 -19.97 27.62 7.23
C LYS A 102 -21.10 28.65 7.09
N GLU A 103 -20.79 29.82 6.52
CA GLU A 103 -21.78 30.88 6.29
C GLU A 103 -22.63 30.67 5.02
N GLY A 104 -22.31 29.68 4.19
CA GLY A 104 -22.99 29.45 2.91
C GLY A 104 -22.72 30.51 1.83
N LYS A 105 -21.69 31.35 2.00
CA LYS A 105 -21.32 32.45 1.08
C LYS A 105 -20.15 32.10 0.16
N LEU A 106 -20.05 30.84 -0.27
CA LEU A 106 -18.94 30.37 -1.10
C LEU A 106 -19.00 31.04 -2.49
N THR A 107 -17.92 31.71 -2.90
CA THR A 107 -17.86 32.36 -4.21
C THR A 107 -17.69 31.36 -5.35
N LYS A 108 -18.04 31.74 -6.59
CA LYS A 108 -17.91 30.87 -7.78
C LYS A 108 -16.47 30.36 -8.03
N LYS A 109 -15.45 31.13 -7.62
CA LYS A 109 -14.05 30.72 -7.75
C LYS A 109 -13.70 29.66 -6.72
N GLU A 110 -14.15 29.85 -5.49
CA GLU A 110 -13.95 28.93 -4.37
C GLU A 110 -14.70 27.61 -4.59
N THR A 111 -15.93 27.64 -5.09
CA THR A 111 -16.68 26.42 -5.45
C THR A 111 -15.95 25.63 -6.53
N LYS A 112 -15.44 26.30 -7.58
CA LYS A 112 -14.64 25.65 -8.63
C LYS A 112 -13.34 25.05 -8.09
N HIS A 113 -12.67 25.76 -7.18
CA HIS A 113 -11.46 25.27 -6.53
C HIS A 113 -11.75 24.03 -5.66
N LEU A 114 -12.83 24.08 -4.87
CA LEU A 114 -13.26 22.97 -4.02
C LEU A 114 -13.66 21.75 -4.85
N ASN A 115 -14.42 21.93 -5.94
CA ASN A 115 -14.78 20.83 -6.85
C ASN A 115 -13.54 20.19 -7.48
N ARG A 116 -12.52 20.99 -7.84
CA ARG A 116 -11.25 20.45 -8.33
C ARG A 116 -10.56 19.60 -7.27
N LEU A 117 -10.52 20.07 -6.02
CA LEU A 117 -9.94 19.31 -4.90
C LEU A 117 -10.72 18.03 -4.60
N VAL A 118 -12.05 18.08 -4.64
CA VAL A 118 -12.92 16.92 -4.47
C VAL A 118 -12.65 15.89 -5.55
N ASN A 119 -12.55 16.29 -6.82
CA ASN A 119 -12.27 15.36 -7.92
C ASN A 119 -10.90 14.70 -7.76
N VAL A 120 -9.85 15.47 -7.46
CA VAL A 120 -8.49 14.90 -7.24
C VAL A 120 -8.47 13.94 -6.05
N ASN A 121 -9.15 14.28 -4.96
CA ASN A 121 -9.23 13.41 -3.80
C ASN A 121 -10.10 12.18 -4.06
N ALA A 122 -11.18 12.30 -4.82
CA ALA A 122 -12.04 11.19 -5.21
C ALA A 122 -11.29 10.23 -6.15
N GLU A 123 -10.53 10.74 -7.12
CA GLU A 123 -9.65 9.94 -7.98
C GLU A 123 -8.58 9.22 -7.15
N ARG A 124 -7.95 9.91 -6.19
CA ARG A 124 -6.95 9.31 -5.30
C ARG A 124 -7.55 8.27 -4.34
N ALA A 125 -8.78 8.47 -3.88
CA ALA A 125 -9.49 7.49 -3.05
C ALA A 125 -9.90 6.27 -3.89
N LYS A 126 -10.41 6.51 -5.10
CA LYS A 126 -10.80 5.46 -6.05
C LYS A 126 -9.59 4.66 -6.55
N SER A 127 -8.41 5.26 -6.63
CA SER A 127 -7.18 4.54 -7.00
C SER A 127 -6.71 3.52 -5.95
N TRP A 128 -7.36 3.45 -4.78
CA TRP A 128 -7.15 2.41 -3.77
C TRP A 128 -8.23 1.33 -3.82
N GLU A 129 -9.32 1.57 -4.55
CA GLU A 129 -10.33 0.56 -4.83
C GLU A 129 -9.82 -0.40 -5.91
N LEU A 130 -10.28 -1.65 -5.88
CA LEU A 130 -9.96 -2.60 -6.95
C LEU A 130 -10.52 -2.10 -8.28
N ASP A 131 -9.83 -2.46 -9.37
CA ASP A 131 -10.34 -2.25 -10.71
C ASP A 131 -11.71 -2.95 -10.87
N GLU A 132 -12.57 -2.40 -11.72
CA GLU A 132 -13.97 -2.85 -11.82
C GLU A 132 -14.05 -4.36 -12.17
N ASP A 133 -13.12 -4.84 -13.01
CA ASP A 133 -13.01 -6.25 -13.40
C ASP A 133 -12.66 -7.16 -12.19
N GLU A 134 -11.67 -6.76 -11.39
CA GLU A 134 -11.27 -7.51 -10.18
C GLU A 134 -12.35 -7.45 -9.10
N LYS A 135 -13.12 -6.35 -9.05
CA LYS A 135 -14.22 -6.16 -8.12
C LYS A 135 -15.40 -7.07 -8.44
N GLU A 136 -15.70 -7.30 -9.72
CA GLU A 136 -16.71 -8.28 -10.13
C GLU A 136 -16.31 -9.70 -9.72
N ASP A 137 -15.08 -10.12 -10.03
CA ASP A 137 -14.55 -11.43 -9.63
C ASP A 137 -14.57 -11.61 -8.10
N LEU A 138 -14.17 -10.57 -7.36
CA LEU A 138 -14.20 -10.59 -5.90
C LEU A 138 -15.63 -10.67 -5.37
N LEU A 139 -16.59 -9.96 -5.98
CA LEU A 139 -18.00 -10.00 -5.61
C LEU A 139 -18.62 -11.37 -5.89
N GLU A 140 -18.28 -12.01 -7.00
CA GLU A 140 -18.71 -13.39 -7.30
C GLU A 140 -18.15 -14.38 -6.29
N LEU A 141 -16.85 -14.28 -5.99
CA LEU A 141 -16.22 -15.13 -4.99
C LEU A 141 -16.83 -14.90 -3.60
N GLN A 142 -17.09 -13.64 -3.23
CA GLN A 142 -17.75 -13.29 -1.98
C GLN A 142 -19.16 -13.89 -1.91
N LYS A 143 -19.95 -13.78 -2.98
CA LYS A 143 -21.29 -14.39 -3.07
C LYS A 143 -21.21 -15.92 -2.97
N TYR A 144 -20.27 -16.54 -3.67
CA TYR A 144 -20.06 -17.98 -3.61
C TYR A 144 -19.75 -18.45 -2.19
N ILE A 145 -18.84 -17.77 -1.50
CA ILE A 145 -18.50 -18.08 -0.10
C ILE A 145 -19.71 -17.86 0.81
N LEU A 146 -20.44 -16.76 0.65
CA LEU A 146 -21.66 -16.48 1.43
C LEU A 146 -22.72 -17.56 1.22
N GLU A 147 -22.94 -18.02 0.00
CA GLU A 147 -23.90 -19.10 -0.27
C GLU A 147 -23.50 -20.43 0.37
N LYS A 148 -22.20 -20.73 0.45
CA LYS A 148 -21.70 -21.97 1.08
C LYS A 148 -21.69 -21.89 2.60
N THR A 149 -21.41 -20.72 3.17
CA THR A 149 -21.23 -20.51 4.62
C THR A 149 -22.54 -20.21 5.32
N THR A 150 -23.45 -19.48 4.68
CA THR A 150 -24.72 -19.11 5.31
C THR A 150 -25.67 -20.31 5.35
N SER A 151 -26.29 -20.51 6.53
CA SER A 151 -27.31 -21.54 6.73
C SER A 151 -28.57 -21.32 5.88
N ALA A 152 -28.66 -20.21 5.13
CA ALA A 152 -29.74 -19.88 4.21
C ALA A 152 -30.03 -21.02 3.22
N ASN A 153 -29.00 -21.71 2.71
CA ASN A 153 -29.18 -22.88 1.86
C ASN A 153 -29.81 -24.09 2.59
N ARG A 154 -29.55 -24.25 3.90
CA ARG A 154 -30.25 -25.24 4.74
C ARG A 154 -31.69 -24.83 5.02
N VAL A 155 -31.95 -23.54 5.25
CA VAL A 155 -33.29 -22.99 5.46
C VAL A 155 -34.14 -23.16 4.19
N ALA A 156 -33.61 -22.83 3.01
CA ALA A 156 -34.30 -23.01 1.73
C ALA A 156 -34.60 -24.49 1.45
N LYS A 157 -33.65 -25.41 1.69
CA LYS A 157 -33.90 -26.87 1.59
C LYS A 157 -34.97 -27.34 2.58
N SER A 158 -34.97 -26.82 3.80
CA SER A 158 -35.97 -27.14 4.83
C SER A 158 -37.37 -26.67 4.43
N GLN A 159 -37.50 -25.43 3.94
CA GLN A 159 -38.77 -24.90 3.44
C GLN A 159 -39.29 -25.68 2.22
N LYS A 160 -38.41 -26.02 1.27
CA LYS A 160 -38.78 -26.86 0.11
C LYS A 160 -39.25 -28.26 0.52
N ARG A 161 -38.64 -28.86 1.55
CA ARG A 161 -39.11 -30.14 2.14
C ARG A 161 -40.48 -29.97 2.81
N ARG A 162 -40.71 -28.88 3.56
CA ARG A 162 -42.02 -28.59 4.18
C ARG A 162 -43.11 -28.40 3.13
N GLN A 163 -42.84 -27.67 2.06
CA GLN A 163 -43.78 -27.48 0.95
C GLN A 163 -44.10 -28.81 0.25
N LYS A 164 -43.08 -29.64 -0.07
CA LYS A 164 -43.30 -30.97 -0.65
C LYS A 164 -44.15 -31.88 0.24
N LYS A 165 -43.96 -31.85 1.56
CA LYS A 165 -44.82 -32.58 2.50
C LYS A 165 -46.26 -32.06 2.47
N LYS A 166 -46.45 -30.75 2.38
CA LYS A 166 -47.77 -30.13 2.26
C LYS A 166 -48.48 -30.58 0.98
N THR A 167 -47.82 -30.45 -0.18
CA THR A 167 -48.38 -30.86 -1.47
C THR A 167 -48.61 -32.38 -1.56
N PHE A 168 -47.77 -33.20 -0.92
CA PHE A 168 -48.00 -34.65 -0.86
C PHE A 168 -49.23 -35.01 -0.02
N ASN A 169 -49.44 -34.33 1.12
CA ASN A 169 -50.64 -34.53 1.92
C ASN A 169 -51.90 -34.03 1.22
N ASP A 170 -51.82 -32.92 0.49
CA ASP A 170 -52.95 -32.41 -0.29
C ASP A 170 -53.28 -33.34 -1.48
N ASN A 171 -52.28 -33.95 -2.12
CA ASN A 171 -52.50 -35.00 -3.13
C ASN A 171 -53.12 -36.28 -2.53
N LYS A 172 -52.83 -36.61 -1.26
CA LYS A 172 -53.49 -37.71 -0.54
C LYS A 172 -54.94 -37.40 -0.14
N LYS A 173 -55.29 -36.13 0.08
CA LYS A 173 -56.69 -35.72 0.32
C LYS A 173 -57.60 -35.89 -0.90
N GLY A 174 -57.04 -36.11 -2.09
CA GLY A 174 -57.78 -36.60 -3.27
C GLY A 174 -58.25 -38.06 -3.13
N VAL A 175 -57.59 -38.86 -2.29
CA VAL A 175 -58.13 -40.13 -1.77
C VAL A 175 -58.85 -39.80 -0.47
N SER A 176 -59.97 -39.08 -0.63
CA SER A 176 -60.90 -38.84 0.46
C SER A 176 -61.32 -40.19 1.07
N ALA A 177 -61.74 -40.18 2.34
CA ALA A 177 -62.50 -41.27 2.94
C ALA A 177 -63.70 -41.70 2.06
N SER A 178 -64.02 -40.94 1.01
CA SER A 178 -64.86 -41.33 -0.12
C SER A 178 -64.36 -42.51 -0.97
N MET A 179 -63.13 -43.00 -0.83
CA MET A 179 -62.75 -44.27 -1.48
C MET A 179 -63.31 -45.49 -0.72
N ALA A 180 -63.68 -45.34 0.56
CA ALA A 180 -64.60 -46.25 1.23
C ALA A 180 -66.05 -46.13 0.69
N ARG A 181 -66.34 -45.08 -0.12
CA ARG A 181 -67.59 -44.94 -0.90
C ARG A 181 -67.48 -45.50 -2.33
N ARG A 182 -66.50 -46.35 -2.67
CA ARG A 182 -66.54 -47.09 -3.97
C ARG A 182 -67.80 -47.95 -4.08
N TYR A 183 -68.40 -48.32 -2.95
CA TYR A 183 -69.79 -48.78 -2.87
C TYR A 183 -70.60 -47.78 -2.04
N PRO A 184 -71.13 -46.70 -2.66
CA PRO A 184 -72.06 -45.83 -1.98
C PRO A 184 -73.37 -46.60 -1.81
N GLY A 185 -73.49 -47.36 -0.71
CA GLY A 185 -74.56 -48.35 -0.53
C GLY A 185 -74.20 -49.54 0.35
N LEU A 186 -72.90 -49.79 0.59
CA LEU A 186 -72.52 -50.93 1.42
C LEU A 186 -72.81 -50.71 2.92
N THR A 187 -72.81 -49.45 3.37
CA THR A 187 -73.05 -49.08 4.79
C THR A 187 -73.84 -47.77 5.05
N PRO A 188 -74.72 -47.22 4.17
CA PRO A 188 -75.58 -46.12 4.58
C PRO A 188 -76.68 -46.66 5.50
N GLY A 189 -76.53 -46.49 6.81
CA GLY A 189 -77.48 -46.95 7.83
C GLY A 189 -76.86 -47.80 8.94
N LEU A 190 -75.57 -48.17 8.84
CA LEU A 190 -74.86 -48.75 9.98
C LEU A 190 -74.52 -47.62 10.96
N ALA A 191 -75.03 -47.71 12.19
CA ALA A 191 -74.62 -46.80 13.26
C ALA A 191 -73.11 -46.97 13.50
N PRO A 192 -72.34 -45.88 13.70
CA PRO A 192 -70.96 -46.00 14.13
C PRO A 192 -70.95 -46.67 15.50
N VAL A 193 -70.55 -47.94 15.53
CA VAL A 193 -70.36 -48.72 16.75
C VAL A 193 -69.09 -48.18 17.40
N ASP A 194 -69.23 -47.53 18.55
CA ASP A 194 -68.09 -47.16 19.39
C ASP A 194 -67.58 -48.42 20.10
N MET A 195 -66.29 -48.46 20.47
CA MET A 195 -65.71 -49.64 21.15
C MET A 195 -66.35 -49.95 22.52
N SER A 196 -67.30 -49.13 22.97
CA SER A 196 -68.13 -49.35 24.15
C SER A 196 -69.42 -50.13 23.88
N ASP A 197 -69.85 -50.28 22.62
CA ASP A 197 -71.07 -51.02 22.24
C ASP A 197 -70.83 -52.53 22.03
N GLU A 198 -69.57 -52.98 21.96
CA GLU A 198 -69.23 -54.40 21.75
C GLU A 198 -69.12 -55.22 23.06
N GLU A 199 -69.36 -54.62 24.24
CA GLU A 199 -69.12 -55.27 25.55
C GLU A 199 -70.39 -55.67 26.36
N GLU A 200 -71.61 -55.66 25.80
CA GLU A 200 -72.81 -56.13 26.53
C GLU A 200 -73.51 -57.31 25.82
N SER A 201 -73.31 -58.52 26.37
CA SER A 201 -73.75 -59.84 25.86
C SER A 201 -75.26 -60.08 26.07
N SER A 202 -75.96 -60.59 25.05
CA SER A 202 -77.30 -61.19 25.19
C SER A 202 -77.30 -62.65 24.72
N GLU A 203 -76.82 -63.54 25.59
CA GLU A 203 -77.02 -64.98 25.46
C GLU A 203 -78.24 -65.35 26.32
N GLU A 204 -79.43 -65.22 25.72
CA GLU A 204 -80.72 -65.64 26.28
C GLU A 204 -81.17 -66.90 25.51
N GLU A 205 -80.98 -68.03 26.20
CA GLU A 205 -81.59 -69.36 26.12
C GLU A 205 -82.63 -69.66 25.03
N GLU A 206 -82.51 -70.82 24.35
CA GLU A 206 -83.47 -71.91 24.56
C GLU A 206 -83.03 -73.25 23.94
N GLU A 207 -83.06 -74.26 24.80
CA GLU A 207 -82.90 -75.69 24.55
C GLU A 207 -83.99 -76.25 23.63
N VAL A 208 -83.63 -77.08 22.64
CA VAL A 208 -84.46 -78.24 22.24
C VAL A 208 -83.56 -79.42 21.87
N GLU A 209 -83.29 -80.21 22.91
CA GLU A 209 -83.51 -81.66 23.02
C GLU A 209 -83.20 -82.62 21.84
N MET A 210 -82.42 -83.63 22.23
CA MET A 210 -81.98 -84.87 21.56
C MET A 210 -83.04 -85.68 20.80
N LYS A 211 -82.63 -86.39 19.73
CA LYS A 211 -82.47 -87.87 19.75
C LYS A 211 -81.98 -88.46 18.42
N GLU A 212 -81.01 -89.36 18.60
CA GLU A 212 -80.54 -90.50 17.77
C GLU A 212 -79.92 -90.27 16.39
#